data_AF-A0A952ACS1-F1
#
_entry.id   AF-A0A952ACS1-F1
#
_cell.length_a   1.000
_cell.length_b   1.000
_cell.length_c   1.000
_cell.angle_alpha   90.00
_cell.angle_beta   90.00
_cell.angle_gamma   90.00
#
_symmetry.space_group_name_H-M   'P 1'
#
loop_
_entity.id
_entity.type
_entity.pdbx_description
1 polymer ?
#
loop_
_entity_poly.entity_id
_entity_poly.type
_entity_poly.pdbx_seq_one_letter_code
_entity_poly.pdbx_strand_id
1 'polypeptide(L)'
;MNKNKSENFQKLSTLKVKANKFYIISVCVLTFILPAVGFIIEHFISDSYLTFDLFGKWFIFSAVGLRLFLAGIKQVKNPEFTAKQIFHIDNSESFPILRELGFANICFGLVALISMYKPN
;
A
#
# COMPACT_ATOMS: atom_id res chain seq x y z
N MET A 1 -3.02 -31.67 -27.44
CA MET A 1 -3.19 -30.40 -26.71
C MET A 1 -2.40 -29.32 -27.46
N ASN A 2 -3.06 -28.30 -28.03
CA ASN A 2 -2.50 -27.40 -29.04
C ASN A 2 -1.50 -26.40 -28.42
N LYS A 3 -0.20 -26.49 -28.78
CA LYS A 3 0.90 -25.64 -28.25
C LYS A 3 0.63 -24.14 -28.42
N ASN A 4 -0.07 -23.73 -29.49
CA ASN A 4 -0.43 -22.33 -29.72
C ASN A 4 -1.43 -21.79 -28.69
N LYS A 5 -2.24 -22.66 -28.07
CA LYS A 5 -3.19 -22.26 -27.03
C LYS A 5 -2.47 -22.05 -25.70
N SER A 6 -1.51 -22.90 -25.33
CA SER A 6 -0.72 -22.73 -24.10
C SER A 6 0.18 -21.49 -24.15
N GLU A 7 0.78 -21.18 -25.31
CA GLU A 7 1.61 -19.97 -25.47
C GLU A 7 0.79 -18.69 -25.40
N ASN A 8 -0.41 -18.66 -26.00
CA ASN A 8 -1.32 -17.53 -25.88
C ASN A 8 -1.86 -17.37 -24.44
N PHE A 9 -2.15 -18.47 -23.74
CA PHE A 9 -2.53 -18.42 -22.32
C PHE A 9 -1.39 -17.92 -21.43
N GLN A 10 -0.14 -18.34 -21.69
CA GLN A 10 1.03 -17.79 -21.00
C GLN A 10 1.20 -16.29 -21.30
N LYS A 11 1.06 -15.87 -22.56
CA LYS A 11 1.14 -14.45 -22.96
C LYS A 11 0.01 -13.60 -22.35
N LEU A 12 -1.21 -14.12 -22.30
CA LEU A 12 -2.35 -13.49 -21.62
C LEU A 12 -2.14 -13.43 -20.09
N SER A 13 -1.57 -14.48 -19.49
CA SER A 13 -1.24 -14.48 -18.07
C SER A 13 -0.10 -13.50 -17.73
N THR A 14 0.93 -13.39 -18.57
CA THR A 14 2.03 -12.43 -18.35
C THR A 14 1.61 -10.98 -18.60
N LEU A 15 0.70 -10.74 -19.55
CA LEU A 15 0.08 -9.43 -19.78
C LEU A 15 -0.86 -9.04 -18.63
N LYS A 16 -1.63 -9.99 -18.08
CA LYS A 16 -2.54 -9.77 -16.94
C LYS A 16 -1.80 -9.62 -15.60
N VAL A 17 -0.67 -10.31 -15.43
CA VAL A 17 0.23 -10.21 -14.26
C VAL A 17 1.12 -8.96 -14.32
N LYS A 18 0.98 -8.11 -15.33
CA LYS A 18 1.55 -6.75 -15.34
C LYS A 18 0.82 -5.79 -14.39
N ALA A 19 0.31 -6.29 -13.25
CA ALA A 19 0.30 -5.49 -12.04
C ALA A 19 1.74 -5.02 -11.83
N ASN A 20 1.94 -3.71 -11.87
CA ASN A 20 3.27 -3.12 -12.01
C ASN A 20 4.17 -3.68 -10.89
N LYS A 21 5.14 -4.57 -11.20
CA LYS A 21 5.96 -5.24 -10.16
C LYS A 21 6.55 -4.23 -9.17
N PHE A 22 6.91 -3.06 -9.69
CA PHE A 22 7.32 -1.89 -8.91
C PHE A 22 6.30 -1.44 -7.87
N TYR A 23 5.00 -1.43 -8.19
CA TYR A 23 3.93 -1.10 -7.24
C TYR A 23 3.87 -2.11 -6.09
N ILE A 24 3.88 -3.41 -6.38
CA ILE A 24 3.86 -4.46 -5.35
C ILE A 24 5.12 -4.36 -4.47
N ILE A 25 6.28 -4.19 -5.09
CA ILE A 25 7.56 -4.02 -4.38
C ILE A 25 7.50 -2.79 -3.48
N SER A 26 7.07 -1.62 -3.98
CA SER A 26 6.94 -0.41 -3.17
C SER A 26 5.99 -0.61 -2.00
N VAL A 27 4.85 -1.27 -2.19
CA VAL A 27 3.89 -1.58 -1.13
C VAL A 27 4.51 -2.50 -0.08
N CYS A 28 5.20 -3.56 -0.49
CA CYS A 28 5.91 -4.46 0.43
C CYS A 28 7.01 -3.74 1.21
N VAL A 29 7.81 -2.90 0.54
CA VAL A 29 8.88 -2.13 1.17
C VAL A 29 8.30 -1.17 2.23
N LEU A 30 7.24 -0.43 1.89
CA LEU A 30 6.58 0.45 2.87
C LEU A 30 5.92 -0.32 4.02
N THR A 31 5.42 -1.52 3.76
CA THR A 31 4.68 -2.30 4.77
C THR A 31 5.62 -3.02 5.73
N PHE A 32 6.79 -3.48 5.27
CA PHE A 32 7.65 -4.37 6.07
C PHE A 32 9.04 -3.80 6.32
N ILE A 33 9.68 -3.25 5.28
CA ILE A 33 11.07 -2.77 5.39
C ILE A 33 11.13 -1.48 6.21
N LEU A 34 10.27 -0.51 5.89
CA LEU A 34 10.27 0.78 6.59
C LEU A 34 9.97 0.66 8.10
N PRO A 35 8.95 -0.12 8.57
CA PRO A 35 8.75 -0.31 9.99
C PRO A 35 9.85 -1.13 10.66
N ALA A 36 10.43 -2.13 9.98
CA ALA A 36 11.54 -2.91 10.54
C ALA A 36 12.78 -2.03 10.76
N VAL A 37 13.11 -1.17 9.80
CA VAL A 37 14.23 -0.23 9.92
C VAL A 37 13.97 0.79 11.03
N GLY A 38 12.77 1.38 11.10
CA GLY A 38 12.40 2.32 12.17
C GLY A 38 12.47 1.69 13.56
N PHE A 39 11.96 0.47 13.70
CA PHE A 39 12.02 -0.32 14.93
C PHE A 39 13.46 -0.57 15.41
N ILE A 40 14.35 -0.94 14.48
CA ILE A 40 15.77 -1.18 14.80
C ILE A 40 16.47 0.13 15.15
N ILE A 41 16.25 1.21 14.39
CA ILE A 41 16.89 2.51 14.64
C ILE A 41 16.47 3.07 16.00
N GLU A 42 15.18 3.03 16.34
CA GLU A 42 14.71 3.56 17.63
C GLU A 42 15.20 2.72 18.82
N HIS A 43 15.39 1.41 18.63
CA HIS A 43 16.09 0.59 19.62
C HIS A 43 17.52 1.07 19.87
N PHE A 44 18.28 1.39 18.82
CA PHE A 44 19.67 1.86 18.95
C PHE A 44 19.80 3.32 19.45
N ILE A 45 18.83 4.19 19.15
CA ILE A 45 18.89 5.61 19.55
C ILE A 45 18.36 5.82 20.97
N SER A 46 17.30 5.11 21.36
CA SER A 46 16.61 5.34 22.63
C SER A 46 16.92 4.29 23.71
N ASP A 47 17.76 3.28 23.42
CA ASP A 47 18.00 2.11 24.28
C ASP A 47 16.70 1.44 24.77
N SER A 48 15.62 1.63 24.00
CA SER A 48 14.29 1.10 24.34
C SER A 48 14.27 -0.40 24.15
N TYR A 49 13.71 -1.14 25.11
CA TYR A 49 13.50 -2.58 24.96
C TYR A 49 12.68 -2.89 23.71
N LEU A 50 13.01 -4.00 23.04
CA LEU A 50 12.26 -4.53 21.90
C LEU A 50 10.90 -5.05 22.36
N THR A 51 9.96 -4.14 22.58
CA THR A 51 8.59 -4.44 23.00
C THR A 51 7.65 -4.52 21.80
N PHE A 52 6.57 -5.26 21.97
CA PHE A 52 5.50 -5.31 20.99
C PHE A 52 4.87 -3.93 20.75
N ASP A 53 4.89 -3.05 21.75
CA ASP A 53 4.42 -1.67 21.65
C ASP A 53 5.25 -0.84 20.66
N LEU A 54 6.59 -0.90 20.76
CA LEU A 54 7.48 -0.21 19.83
C LEU A 54 7.35 -0.74 18.40
N PHE A 55 7.22 -2.06 18.23
CA PHE A 55 6.93 -2.65 16.93
C PHE A 55 5.58 -2.18 16.38
N GLY A 56 4.54 -2.20 17.21
CA GLY A 56 3.20 -1.74 16.89
C GLY A 56 3.18 -0.28 16.45
N LYS A 57 3.91 0.61 17.14
CA LYS A 57 4.07 2.02 16.78
C LYS A 57 4.60 2.18 15.35
N TRP A 58 5.73 1.54 15.04
CA TRP A 58 6.33 1.62 13.71
C TRP A 58 5.50 0.94 12.63
N PHE A 59 4.90 -0.21 12.94
CA PHE A 59 4.03 -0.94 12.03
C PHE A 59 2.76 -0.15 11.72
N ILE A 60 2.05 0.40 12.72
CA ILE A 60 0.85 1.22 12.52
C ILE A 60 1.23 2.49 11.75
N PHE A 61 2.33 3.16 12.09
CA PHE A 61 2.78 4.35 11.36
C PHE A 61 3.04 4.05 9.88
N SER A 62 3.79 2.98 9.57
CA SER A 62 4.26 2.72 8.22
C SER A 62 3.30 1.84 7.38
N ALA A 63 2.96 0.66 7.89
CA ALA A 63 2.13 -0.31 7.19
C ALA A 63 0.67 0.17 7.09
N VAL A 64 0.16 0.83 8.13
CA VAL A 64 -1.21 1.37 8.10
C VAL A 64 -1.15 2.81 7.61
N GLY A 65 -0.45 3.70 8.31
CA GLY A 65 -0.44 5.14 8.03
C GLY A 65 0.08 5.54 6.66
N LEU A 66 1.40 5.46 6.48
CA LEU A 66 2.07 5.94 5.28
C LEU A 66 1.56 5.23 4.00
N ARG A 67 1.33 3.92 4.09
CA ARG A 67 0.79 3.14 2.96
C ARG A 67 -0.63 3.57 2.57
N LEU A 68 -1.56 3.68 3.53
CA LEU A 68 -2.93 4.11 3.24
C LEU A 68 -2.95 5.54 2.71
N PHE A 69 -2.10 6.41 3.26
CA PHE A 69 -1.96 7.78 2.77
C PHE A 69 -1.54 7.84 1.30
N LEU A 70 -0.46 7.15 0.92
CA LEU A 70 0.00 7.12 -0.47
C LEU A 70 -1.00 6.44 -1.41
N ALA A 71 -1.64 5.35 -0.96
CA ALA A 71 -2.70 4.69 -1.71
C ALA A 71 -3.89 5.63 -1.94
N GLY A 72 -4.32 6.35 -0.91
CA GLY A 72 -5.41 7.30 -0.98
C GLY A 72 -5.12 8.49 -1.92
N ILE A 73 -3.92 9.08 -1.86
CA ILE A 73 -3.50 10.12 -2.81
C ILE A 73 -3.59 9.60 -4.25
N LYS A 74 -3.13 8.37 -4.49
CA LYS A 74 -3.16 7.77 -5.83
C LYS A 74 -4.59 7.48 -6.31
N GLN A 75 -5.47 7.04 -5.40
CA GLN A 75 -6.89 6.81 -5.69
C GLN A 75 -7.64 8.10 -6.02
N VAL A 76 -7.33 9.20 -5.32
CA VAL A 76 -7.93 10.52 -5.59
C VAL A 76 -7.41 11.12 -6.91
N LYS A 77 -6.10 11.09 -7.15
CA LYS A 77 -5.48 11.69 -8.35
C LYS A 77 -5.68 10.86 -9.62
N ASN A 78 -5.66 9.53 -9.51
CA ASN A 78 -5.73 8.60 -10.65
C ASN A 78 -6.72 7.45 -10.36
N PRO A 79 -8.03 7.73 -10.27
CA PRO A 79 -9.05 6.71 -10.01
C PRO A 79 -9.12 5.66 -11.13
N GLU A 80 -8.85 6.04 -12.38
CA GLU A 80 -8.89 5.12 -13.54
C GLU A 80 -7.88 3.97 -13.40
N PHE A 81 -6.67 4.25 -12.89
CA PHE A 81 -5.66 3.21 -12.65
C PHE A 81 -6.12 2.21 -11.59
N THR A 82 -6.80 2.67 -10.55
CA THR A 82 -7.33 1.82 -9.48
C THR A 82 -8.55 1.02 -9.96
N ALA A 83 -9.44 1.64 -10.73
CA ALA A 83 -10.63 0.98 -11.29
C ALA A 83 -10.25 -0.15 -12.26
N LYS A 84 -9.35 0.13 -13.21
CA LYS A 84 -8.92 -0.86 -14.20
C LYS A 84 -8.01 -1.94 -13.61
N GLN A 85 -7.07 -1.57 -12.74
CA GLN A 85 -6.01 -2.48 -12.33
C GLN A 85 -6.31 -3.25 -11.04
N ILE A 86 -7.14 -2.70 -10.13
CA ILE A 86 -7.53 -3.37 -8.88
C ILE A 86 -8.92 -3.97 -9.00
N PHE A 87 -9.91 -3.15 -9.36
CA PHE A 87 -11.30 -3.60 -9.40
C PHE A 87 -11.71 -4.28 -10.71
N HIS A 88 -10.91 -4.18 -11.77
CA HIS A 88 -11.23 -4.67 -13.12
C HIS A 88 -12.59 -4.14 -13.62
N ILE A 89 -12.96 -2.92 -13.21
CA ILE A 89 -14.20 -2.27 -13.64
C ILE A 89 -13.85 -1.25 -14.72
N ASP A 90 -14.38 -1.46 -15.93
CA ASP A 90 -14.19 -0.55 -17.07
C ASP A 90 -15.21 0.60 -17.09
N ASN A 91 -16.17 0.61 -16.17
CA ASN A 91 -17.21 1.63 -16.10
C ASN A 91 -16.79 2.84 -15.22
N SER A 92 -16.86 4.04 -15.80
CA SER A 92 -16.50 5.33 -15.16
C SER A 92 -17.39 5.72 -13.97
N GLU A 93 -18.57 5.09 -13.84
CA GLU A 93 -19.49 5.27 -12.71
C GLU A 93 -18.85 4.96 -11.34
N SER A 94 -17.76 4.19 -11.33
CA SER A 94 -17.05 3.79 -10.10
C SER A 94 -16.08 4.85 -9.57
N PHE A 95 -15.73 5.85 -10.40
CA PHE A 95 -14.68 6.82 -10.05
C PHE A 95 -15.02 7.71 -8.84
N PRO A 96 -16.27 8.17 -8.63
CA PRO A 96 -16.63 8.91 -7.42
C PRO A 96 -16.40 8.08 -6.15
N ILE A 97 -16.83 6.81 -6.15
CA ILE A 97 -16.67 5.89 -5.01
C ILE A 97 -15.18 5.66 -4.69
N LEU A 98 -14.35 5.50 -5.72
CA LEU A 98 -12.90 5.36 -5.57
C LEU A 98 -12.24 6.59 -4.95
N ARG A 99 -12.71 7.80 -5.30
CA ARG A 99 -12.21 9.03 -4.68
C ARG A 99 -12.64 9.13 -3.22
N GLU A 100 -13.86 8.74 -2.88
CA GLU A 100 -14.35 8.71 -1.49
C GLU A 100 -13.54 7.73 -0.64
N LEU A 101 -13.28 6.52 -1.16
CA LEU A 101 -12.39 5.55 -0.52
C LEU A 101 -10.96 6.09 -0.41
N GLY A 102 -10.48 6.78 -1.44
CA GLY A 102 -9.18 7.45 -1.43
C GLY A 102 -9.07 8.52 -0.35
N PHE A 103 -10.10 9.35 -0.18
CA PHE A 103 -10.18 10.32 0.91
C PHE A 103 -10.20 9.65 2.29
N ALA A 104 -10.97 8.57 2.45
CA ALA A 104 -10.96 7.81 3.71
C ALA A 104 -9.56 7.27 4.04
N ASN A 105 -8.85 6.72 3.06
CA ASN A 105 -7.48 6.22 3.22
C ASN A 105 -6.48 7.33 3.54
N ILE A 106 -6.65 8.53 2.98
CA ILE A 106 -5.86 9.72 3.35
C ILE A 106 -6.11 10.08 4.82
N CYS A 107 -7.37 10.13 5.26
CA CYS A 107 -7.72 10.46 6.64
C CYS A 107 -7.15 9.44 7.63
N PHE A 108 -7.33 8.14 7.40
CA PHE A 108 -6.74 7.09 8.24
C PHE A 108 -5.21 7.15 8.25
N GLY A 109 -4.62 7.42 7.07
CA GLY A 109 -3.19 7.65 6.93
C GLY A 109 -2.71 8.80 7.81
N LEU A 110 -3.40 9.93 7.77
CA LEU A 110 -3.08 11.12 8.54
C LEU A 110 -3.18 10.87 10.06
N VAL A 111 -4.22 10.17 10.52
CA VAL A 111 -4.38 9.82 11.94
C VAL A 111 -3.20 8.98 12.44
N ALA A 112 -2.75 8.00 11.65
CA ALA A 112 -1.59 7.18 12.01
C ALA A 112 -0.26 7.97 11.97
N LEU A 113 -0.12 8.93 11.04
CA LEU A 113 1.04 9.83 11.01
C LEU A 113 1.07 10.74 12.25
N ILE A 114 -0.07 11.32 12.62
CA ILE A 114 -0.21 12.18 13.80
C ILE A 114 -0.05 11.39 15.10
N SER A 115 -0.45 10.11 15.11
CA SER A 115 -0.29 9.23 16.28
C SER A 115 1.17 9.12 16.73
N MET A 116 2.13 9.24 15.81
CA MET A 116 3.56 9.21 16.15
C MET A 116 4.05 10.50 16.83
N TYR A 117 3.32 11.61 16.65
CA TYR A 117 3.63 12.91 17.24
C TYR A 117 3.02 13.10 18.64
N LYS A 118 2.14 12.19 19.08
CA LYS A 118 1.64 12.23 20.46
C LYS A 118 2.73 11.66 21.38
N PRO A 119 3.32 12.48 22.27
CA PRO A 119 4.21 11.95 23.30
C PRO A 119 3.39 11.08 24.25
N ASN A 120 3.95 9.92 24.61
CA ASN A 120 3.48 9.14 25.77
C ASN A 120 3.79 9.90 27.05
#